data_AF-A0A957C422-F1
#
_entry.id   AF-A0A957C422-F1
#
_cell.length_a   1.000
_cell.length_b   1.000
_cell.length_c   1.000
_cell.angle_alpha   90.00
_cell.angle_beta   90.00
_cell.angle_gamma   90.00
#
_symmetry.space_group_name_H-M   'P 1'
#
loop_
_entity.id
_entity.type
_entity.pdbx_description
1 polymer ?
#
loop_
_entity_poly.entity_id
_entity_poly.type
_entity_poly.pdbx_seq_one_letter_code
_entity_poly.pdbx_strand_id
1 'polypeptide(L)'
;YTNPDNGKFYALNDKTAVLLVRPRGWHLDEAHMLVDGEPVPGSIFDFGLYFFHNAQATLDHGTGPYFYLPKLESHLEARLWNDIFNMAQDELGIPRGTIKATVLLENILASFEMHEILWELRDHSAGLNCGRWDYIFSYIKKFRKHERFLLPDRSQVTMTVGFMRAYSLLVIKTCHQRGAHAMGGMAAQIPIKGDENANEEAFAKVRADKEREAKDGHDGTWVAHPGLVAVAKEVFDRYMPHPNQVNEMLREDVNISAEDLTQPVNGTITEHGLRWNLKVGIQYLEAWLGGNGCVPLYSLMEDAATAEISRAQVWQWLHHRAKLDDGREITAELYNQLLEEEVDAIREEVGDQRFDSGKFQIAARLFDEMIRNEGFTEFLTLPAYEYIK
;
A
#
# COMPACT_ATOMS: atom_id res chain seq x y z
N TYR A 1 1.07 -3.68 -28.46
CA TYR A 1 -0.15 -2.85 -28.33
C TYR A 1 0.03 -1.59 -29.14
N THR A 2 -0.96 -1.21 -29.96
CA THR A 2 -0.96 0.09 -30.66
C THR A 2 -2.02 0.96 -30.02
N ASN A 3 -1.63 2.13 -29.52
CA ASN A 3 -2.57 3.09 -28.93
C ASN A 3 -3.47 3.65 -30.06
N PRO A 4 -4.80 3.50 -29.96
CA PRO A 4 -5.72 3.90 -31.02
C PRO A 4 -5.82 5.43 -31.18
N ASP A 5 -5.56 6.22 -30.13
CA ASP A 5 -5.72 7.67 -30.12
C ASP A 5 -4.55 8.39 -30.80
N ASN A 6 -3.34 7.85 -30.67
CA ASN A 6 -2.12 8.49 -31.17
C ASN A 6 -1.26 7.60 -32.10
N GLY A 7 -1.67 6.36 -32.36
CA GLY A 7 -0.97 5.43 -33.25
C GLY A 7 0.36 4.88 -32.72
N LYS A 8 0.75 5.20 -31.47
CA LYS A 8 2.02 4.76 -30.90
C LYS A 8 2.00 3.26 -30.63
N PHE A 9 3.02 2.56 -31.12
CA PHE A 9 3.21 1.13 -30.89
C PHE A 9 4.08 0.86 -29.66
N TYR A 10 3.70 -0.17 -28.90
CA TYR A 10 4.36 -0.64 -27.69
C TYR A 10 4.61 -2.14 -27.81
N ALA A 11 5.86 -2.55 -27.57
CA ALA A 11 6.28 -3.94 -27.46
C ALA A 11 7.22 -4.08 -26.26
N LEU A 12 7.42 -5.32 -25.80
CA LEU A 12 8.42 -5.60 -24.78
C LEU A 12 9.83 -5.46 -25.38
N ASN A 13 10.76 -4.98 -24.57
CA ASN A 13 12.19 -5.03 -24.91
C ASN A 13 12.69 -6.47 -24.80
N ASP A 14 13.86 -6.75 -25.38
CA ASP A 14 14.50 -8.08 -25.34
C ASP A 14 14.76 -8.57 -23.90
N LYS A 15 15.09 -7.64 -23.00
CA LYS A 15 15.24 -7.90 -21.56
C LYS A 15 14.25 -7.04 -20.79
N THR A 16 13.34 -7.68 -20.08
CA THR A 16 12.33 -7.04 -19.24
C THR A 16 12.71 -7.11 -17.76
N ALA A 17 12.00 -6.35 -16.94
CA ALA A 17 12.00 -6.59 -15.49
C ALA A 17 11.40 -7.97 -15.19
N VAL A 18 11.79 -8.54 -14.04
CA VAL A 18 11.20 -9.77 -13.51
C VAL A 18 9.76 -9.49 -13.07
N LEU A 19 8.82 -10.34 -13.49
CA LEU A 19 7.40 -10.19 -13.17
C LEU A 19 7.07 -10.81 -11.81
N LEU A 20 6.43 -10.02 -10.94
CA LEU A 20 5.82 -10.47 -9.69
C LEU A 20 4.34 -10.10 -9.72
N VAL A 21 3.47 -10.99 -9.26
CA VAL A 21 2.01 -10.76 -9.21
C VAL A 21 1.55 -10.53 -7.77
N ARG A 22 0.79 -9.46 -7.54
CA ARG A 22 0.17 -9.16 -6.25
C ARG A 22 -1.31 -9.54 -6.29
N PRO A 23 -1.73 -10.73 -5.80
CA PRO A 23 -3.14 -11.08 -5.69
C PRO A 23 -3.88 -10.15 -4.71
N ARG A 24 -5.21 -10.17 -4.75
CA ARG A 24 -6.05 -9.60 -3.69
C ARG A 24 -5.70 -10.17 -2.30
N GLY A 25 -5.97 -9.39 -1.25
CA GLY A 25 -5.81 -9.83 0.13
C GLY A 25 -6.94 -10.76 0.58
N TRP A 26 -6.76 -11.43 1.72
CA TRP A 26 -7.69 -12.48 2.22
C TRP A 26 -9.14 -12.02 2.46
N HIS A 27 -9.39 -10.74 2.62
CA HIS A 27 -10.70 -10.18 2.90
C HIS A 27 -11.55 -9.92 1.65
N LEU A 28 -10.99 -10.07 0.43
CA LEU A 28 -11.70 -9.80 -0.81
C LEU A 28 -12.14 -11.09 -1.49
N ASP A 29 -13.41 -11.13 -1.86
CA ASP A 29 -13.98 -12.20 -2.67
C ASP A 29 -13.89 -11.91 -4.18
N GLU A 30 -14.08 -12.96 -4.98
CA GLU A 30 -14.40 -12.89 -6.40
C GLU A 30 -15.87 -13.25 -6.60
N ALA A 31 -16.74 -12.23 -6.66
CA ALA A 31 -18.19 -12.41 -6.71
C ALA A 31 -18.68 -13.14 -7.97
N HIS A 32 -17.87 -13.18 -9.04
CA HIS A 32 -18.27 -13.77 -10.32
C HIS A 32 -17.92 -15.26 -10.43
N MET A 33 -17.19 -15.83 -9.46
CA MET A 33 -16.90 -17.25 -9.40
C MET A 33 -17.42 -17.84 -8.10
N LEU A 34 -18.35 -18.78 -8.24
CA LEU A 34 -19.01 -19.42 -7.09
C LEU A 34 -18.58 -20.89 -6.97
N VAL A 35 -18.38 -21.35 -5.73
CA VAL A 35 -18.27 -22.76 -5.37
C VAL A 35 -19.33 -23.04 -4.31
N ASP A 36 -20.20 -24.02 -4.57
CA ASP A 36 -21.35 -24.34 -3.72
C ASP A 36 -22.28 -23.15 -3.41
N GLY A 37 -22.32 -22.18 -4.34
CA GLY A 37 -23.17 -20.98 -4.23
C GLY A 37 -22.50 -19.79 -3.54
N GLU A 38 -21.31 -19.95 -2.98
CA GLU A 38 -20.56 -18.88 -2.29
C GLU A 38 -19.43 -18.34 -3.16
N PRO A 39 -19.19 -17.01 -3.16
CA PRO A 39 -18.02 -16.41 -3.80
C PRO A 39 -16.70 -17.05 -3.33
N VAL A 40 -15.79 -17.29 -4.28
CA VAL A 40 -14.45 -17.78 -3.91
C VAL A 40 -13.56 -16.64 -3.39
N PRO A 41 -12.55 -16.93 -2.57
CA PRO A 41 -11.57 -15.92 -2.17
C PRO A 41 -10.83 -15.36 -3.39
N GLY A 42 -10.85 -14.04 -3.56
CA GLY A 42 -10.19 -13.35 -4.67
C GLY A 42 -8.68 -13.58 -4.67
N SER A 43 -8.08 -13.74 -3.49
CA SER A 43 -6.66 -14.11 -3.33
C SER A 43 -6.31 -15.45 -4.02
N ILE A 44 -7.17 -16.46 -3.86
CA ILE A 44 -7.00 -17.79 -4.46
C ILE A 44 -7.29 -17.73 -5.96
N PHE A 45 -8.32 -16.98 -6.37
CA PHE A 45 -8.67 -16.78 -7.77
C PHE A 45 -7.49 -16.18 -8.56
N ASP A 46 -6.92 -15.07 -8.07
CA ASP A 46 -5.82 -14.37 -8.72
C ASP A 46 -4.55 -15.23 -8.77
N PHE A 47 -4.19 -15.85 -7.63
CA PHE A 47 -3.05 -16.76 -7.54
C PHE A 47 -3.21 -17.95 -8.48
N GLY A 48 -4.36 -18.63 -8.41
CA GLY A 48 -4.62 -19.88 -9.13
C GLY A 48 -4.57 -19.69 -10.62
N LEU A 49 -5.20 -18.64 -11.16
CA LEU A 49 -5.17 -18.34 -12.59
C LEU A 49 -3.76 -18.00 -13.08
N TYR A 50 -3.04 -17.13 -12.36
CA TYR A 50 -1.68 -16.78 -12.78
C TYR A 50 -0.75 -17.99 -12.73
N PHE A 51 -0.76 -18.73 -11.62
CA PHE A 51 0.11 -19.89 -11.43
C PHE A 51 -0.18 -20.97 -12.48
N PHE A 52 -1.45 -21.36 -12.65
CA PHE A 52 -1.86 -22.39 -13.60
C PHE A 52 -1.43 -22.07 -15.04
N HIS A 53 -1.60 -20.82 -15.48
CA HIS A 53 -1.30 -20.44 -16.86
C HIS A 53 0.18 -20.16 -17.12
N ASN A 54 0.97 -19.77 -16.10
CA ASN A 54 2.30 -19.19 -16.32
C ASN A 54 3.44 -19.92 -15.61
N ALA A 55 3.17 -20.83 -14.67
CA ALA A 55 4.25 -21.44 -13.88
C ALA A 55 5.24 -22.23 -14.76
N GLN A 56 4.78 -23.11 -15.65
CA GLN A 56 5.69 -23.82 -16.56
C GLN A 56 6.41 -22.86 -17.52
N ALA A 57 5.68 -21.91 -18.11
CA ALA A 57 6.26 -20.96 -19.04
C ALA A 57 7.36 -20.11 -18.38
N THR A 58 7.16 -19.65 -17.14
CA THR A 58 8.18 -18.87 -16.40
C THR A 58 9.42 -19.72 -16.11
N LEU A 59 9.26 -21.01 -15.78
CA LEU A 59 10.37 -21.94 -15.58
C LEU A 59 11.15 -22.22 -16.85
N ASP A 60 10.47 -22.43 -17.98
CA ASP A 60 11.10 -22.66 -19.28
C ASP A 60 11.96 -21.47 -19.74
N HIS A 61 11.63 -20.26 -19.28
CA HIS A 61 12.40 -19.04 -19.52
C HIS A 61 13.47 -18.75 -18.45
N GLY A 62 13.73 -19.70 -17.53
CA GLY A 62 14.77 -19.57 -16.50
C GLY A 62 14.41 -18.58 -15.37
N THR A 63 13.12 -18.29 -15.19
CA THR A 63 12.61 -17.50 -14.05
C THR A 63 11.64 -18.37 -13.23
N GLY A 64 10.61 -17.79 -12.59
CA GLY A 64 9.66 -18.58 -11.81
C GLY A 64 8.38 -17.83 -11.45
N PRO A 65 7.41 -18.55 -10.86
CA PRO A 65 6.14 -17.98 -10.42
C PRO A 65 6.32 -17.19 -9.12
N TYR A 66 6.35 -15.86 -9.23
CA TYR A 66 6.63 -14.97 -8.11
C TYR A 66 5.44 -14.10 -7.69
N PHE A 67 5.29 -13.90 -6.38
CA PHE A 67 4.14 -13.23 -5.80
C PHE A 67 4.50 -12.14 -4.79
N TYR A 68 3.59 -11.18 -4.62
CA TYR A 68 3.58 -10.21 -3.53
C TYR A 68 2.32 -10.40 -2.68
N LEU A 69 2.45 -10.70 -1.39
CA LEU A 69 1.30 -11.07 -0.55
C LEU A 69 0.89 -9.88 0.34
N PRO A 70 -0.28 -9.26 0.11
CA PRO A 70 -0.68 -8.05 0.81
C PRO A 70 -1.44 -8.33 2.11
N LYS A 71 -1.35 -7.37 3.04
CA LYS A 71 -2.26 -7.23 4.20
C LYS A 71 -2.37 -8.43 5.15
N LEU A 72 -1.33 -9.26 5.26
CA LEU A 72 -1.32 -10.33 6.25
C LEU A 72 -1.37 -9.75 7.66
N GLU A 73 -2.16 -10.35 8.55
CA GLU A 73 -2.24 -9.95 9.96
C GLU A 73 -1.55 -10.94 10.92
N SER A 74 -1.29 -12.17 10.48
CA SER A 74 -0.67 -13.22 11.31
C SER A 74 0.19 -14.21 10.51
N HIS A 75 1.17 -14.83 11.17
CA HIS A 75 1.90 -15.98 10.65
C HIS A 75 1.01 -17.16 10.25
N LEU A 76 -0.18 -17.32 10.84
CA LEU A 76 -1.12 -18.36 10.41
C LEU A 76 -1.68 -18.11 9.00
N GLU A 77 -1.80 -16.84 8.59
CA GLU A 77 -2.16 -16.49 7.22
C GLU A 77 -1.00 -16.74 6.25
N ALA A 78 0.25 -16.60 6.73
CA ALA A 78 1.44 -17.01 5.99
C ALA A 78 1.50 -18.55 5.83
N ARG A 79 1.10 -19.31 6.86
CA ARG A 79 0.96 -20.76 6.77
C ARG A 79 -0.09 -21.17 5.75
N LEU A 80 -1.26 -20.50 5.74
CA LEU A 80 -2.29 -20.75 4.74
C LEU A 80 -1.74 -20.58 3.31
N TRP A 81 -0.98 -19.51 3.05
CA TRP A 81 -0.30 -19.34 1.77
C TRP A 81 0.68 -20.47 1.46
N ASN A 82 1.51 -20.88 2.43
CA ASN A 82 2.45 -21.97 2.26
C ASN A 82 1.74 -23.29 1.89
N ASP A 83 0.61 -23.59 2.53
CA ASP A 83 -0.17 -24.80 2.24
C ASP A 83 -0.79 -24.77 0.84
N ILE A 84 -1.29 -23.61 0.41
CA ILE A 84 -1.80 -23.39 -0.95
C ILE A 84 -0.68 -23.54 -1.99
N PHE A 85 0.51 -22.98 -1.73
CA PHE A 85 1.67 -23.12 -2.62
C PHE A 85 2.11 -24.57 -2.75
N ASN A 86 2.20 -25.30 -1.64
CA ASN A 86 2.53 -26.72 -1.66
C ASN A 86 1.50 -27.53 -2.45
N MET A 87 0.20 -27.31 -2.19
CA MET A 87 -0.87 -28.01 -2.90
C MET A 87 -0.82 -27.72 -4.41
N ALA A 88 -0.68 -26.45 -4.81
CA ALA A 88 -0.63 -26.08 -6.23
C ALA A 88 0.60 -26.65 -6.95
N GLN A 89 1.77 -26.65 -6.29
CA GLN A 89 2.99 -27.24 -6.82
C GLN A 89 2.84 -28.76 -6.99
N ASP A 90 2.30 -29.45 -5.98
CA ASP A 90 2.07 -30.90 -6.04
C ASP A 90 1.07 -31.24 -7.17
N GLU A 91 -0.03 -30.49 -7.30
CA GLU A 91 -1.07 -30.71 -8.32
C GLU A 91 -0.53 -30.54 -9.75
N LEU A 92 0.34 -29.55 -9.99
CA LEU A 92 0.92 -29.31 -11.31
C LEU A 92 2.26 -30.02 -11.55
N GLY A 93 2.72 -30.84 -10.59
CA GLY A 93 4.01 -31.54 -10.69
C GLY A 93 5.23 -30.62 -10.68
N ILE A 94 5.09 -29.43 -10.08
CA ILE A 94 6.17 -28.44 -9.93
C ILE A 94 6.90 -28.71 -8.61
N PRO A 95 8.25 -28.66 -8.57
CA PRO A 95 8.98 -28.89 -7.33
C PRO A 95 8.58 -27.92 -6.21
N ARG A 96 8.56 -28.41 -4.96
CA ARG A 96 8.29 -27.56 -3.80
C ARG A 96 9.39 -26.52 -3.60
N GLY A 97 9.00 -25.32 -3.19
CA GLY A 97 9.91 -24.17 -3.05
C GLY A 97 10.21 -23.44 -4.36
N THR A 98 9.54 -23.82 -5.46
CA THR A 98 9.65 -23.12 -6.75
C THR A 98 8.91 -21.79 -6.75
N ILE A 99 7.73 -21.73 -6.13
CA ILE A 99 7.02 -20.47 -5.87
C ILE A 99 7.88 -19.61 -4.94
N LYS A 100 8.00 -18.31 -5.25
CA LYS A 100 8.62 -17.33 -4.34
C LYS A 100 7.68 -16.16 -4.07
N ALA A 101 7.61 -15.72 -2.82
CA ALA A 101 6.68 -14.70 -2.36
C ALA A 101 7.34 -13.68 -1.44
N THR A 102 7.16 -12.40 -1.74
CA THR A 102 7.50 -11.29 -0.84
C THR A 102 6.25 -10.86 -0.09
N VAL A 103 6.29 -10.80 1.24
CA VAL A 103 5.13 -10.36 2.04
C VAL A 103 5.20 -8.86 2.26
N LEU A 104 4.12 -8.12 1.97
CA LEU A 104 4.01 -6.74 2.42
C LEU A 104 3.73 -6.74 3.92
N LEU A 105 4.67 -6.25 4.72
CA LEU A 105 4.52 -6.15 6.16
C LEU A 105 3.76 -4.88 6.56
N GLU A 106 2.58 -4.72 5.97
CA GLU A 106 1.81 -3.47 5.98
C GLU A 106 0.64 -3.49 6.97
N ASN A 107 0.65 -4.40 7.94
CA ASN A 107 -0.28 -4.45 9.06
C ASN A 107 0.48 -4.35 10.37
N ILE A 108 -0.04 -3.57 11.33
CA ILE A 108 0.62 -3.36 12.62
C ILE A 108 0.78 -4.66 13.42
N LEU A 109 -0.15 -5.62 13.29
CA LEU A 109 -0.05 -6.91 13.98
C LEU A 109 1.08 -7.77 13.41
N ALA A 110 1.27 -7.74 12.10
CA ALA A 110 2.33 -8.50 11.43
C ALA A 110 3.74 -8.06 11.86
N SER A 111 3.92 -6.81 12.31
CA SER A 111 5.19 -6.34 12.88
C SER A 111 5.63 -7.07 14.15
N PHE A 112 4.72 -7.76 14.83
CA PHE A 112 5.03 -8.57 16.01
C PHE A 112 5.29 -10.05 15.67
N GLU A 113 5.08 -10.45 14.42
CA GLU A 113 5.14 -11.84 13.97
C GLU A 113 6.08 -12.02 12.76
N MET A 114 7.01 -11.09 12.54
CA MET A 114 7.88 -11.08 11.35
C MET A 114 8.71 -12.36 11.21
N HIS A 115 9.27 -12.86 12.31
CA HIS A 115 10.06 -14.09 12.31
C HIS A 115 9.19 -15.31 12.01
N GLU A 116 8.00 -15.36 12.59
CA GLU A 116 7.03 -16.43 12.42
C GLU A 116 6.48 -16.45 10.99
N ILE A 117 6.16 -15.29 10.40
CA ILE A 117 5.76 -15.18 8.99
C ILE A 117 6.86 -15.73 8.08
N LEU A 118 8.12 -15.33 8.29
CA LEU A 118 9.25 -15.85 7.52
C LEU A 118 9.46 -17.35 7.73
N TRP A 119 9.18 -17.87 8.93
CA TRP A 119 9.30 -19.29 9.26
C TRP A 119 8.23 -20.13 8.56
N GLU A 120 6.97 -19.69 8.60
CA GLU A 120 5.85 -20.39 7.95
C GLU A 120 6.01 -20.42 6.42
N LEU A 121 6.63 -19.39 5.85
CA LEU A 121 6.93 -19.31 4.41
C LEU A 121 8.38 -19.69 4.05
N ARG A 122 9.18 -20.31 4.93
CA ARG A 122 10.64 -20.48 4.73
C ARG A 122 11.06 -21.12 3.39
N ASP A 123 10.24 -22.01 2.83
CA ASP A 123 10.53 -22.67 1.55
C ASP A 123 10.15 -21.78 0.34
N HIS A 124 9.28 -20.79 0.55
CA HIS A 124 8.69 -19.93 -0.48
C HIS A 124 9.00 -18.44 -0.28
N SER A 125 9.68 -18.04 0.78
CA SER A 125 9.90 -16.62 1.09
C SER A 125 10.97 -16.00 0.17
N ALA A 126 10.69 -14.77 -0.27
CA ALA A 126 11.64 -13.87 -0.92
C ALA A 126 11.89 -12.58 -0.14
N GLY A 127 11.38 -12.49 1.10
CA GLY A 127 11.55 -11.33 1.96
C GLY A 127 10.26 -10.64 2.39
N LEU A 128 10.43 -9.50 3.05
CA LEU A 128 9.36 -8.61 3.49
C LEU A 128 9.47 -7.23 2.82
N ASN A 129 8.37 -6.48 2.75
CA ASN A 129 8.36 -5.10 2.25
C ASN A 129 7.77 -4.13 3.28
N CYS A 130 8.40 -2.96 3.41
CA CYS A 130 7.88 -1.85 4.20
C CYS A 130 6.87 -1.00 3.41
N GLY A 131 5.62 -0.94 3.86
CA GLY A 131 4.61 0.04 3.43
C GLY A 131 4.47 1.25 4.37
N ARG A 132 3.88 2.35 3.86
CA ARG A 132 3.50 3.53 4.68
C ARG A 132 1.99 3.59 4.92
N TRP A 133 1.19 3.78 3.87
CA TRP A 133 -0.24 4.08 3.99
C TRP A 133 -1.04 2.96 4.62
N ASP A 134 -0.92 1.72 4.12
CA ASP A 134 -1.60 0.57 4.71
C ASP A 134 -1.16 0.32 6.16
N TYR A 135 0.12 0.54 6.49
CA TYR A 135 0.63 0.33 7.84
C TYR A 135 0.03 1.33 8.84
N ILE A 136 0.00 2.63 8.50
CA ILE A 136 -0.60 3.63 9.39
C ILE A 136 -2.13 3.56 9.41
N PHE A 137 -2.75 3.12 8.31
CA PHE A 137 -4.16 2.78 8.27
C PHE A 137 -4.47 1.63 9.24
N SER A 138 -3.69 0.55 9.19
CA SER A 138 -3.81 -0.58 10.11
C SER A 138 -3.59 -0.15 11.55
N TYR A 139 -2.64 0.74 11.83
CA TYR A 139 -2.41 1.30 13.16
C TYR A 139 -3.67 1.98 13.71
N ILE A 140 -4.29 2.88 12.92
CA ILE A 140 -5.55 3.52 13.30
C ILE A 140 -6.63 2.45 13.51
N LYS A 141 -6.80 1.52 12.57
CA LYS A 141 -7.83 0.48 12.61
C LYS A 141 -7.75 -0.36 13.89
N LYS A 142 -6.55 -0.84 14.25
CA LYS A 142 -6.36 -1.72 15.42
C LYS A 142 -6.43 -0.96 16.74
N PHE A 143 -5.97 0.29 16.79
CA PHE A 143 -6.01 1.12 18.00
C PHE A 143 -7.19 2.10 18.08
N ARG A 144 -8.18 1.96 17.19
CA ARG A 144 -9.26 2.93 16.97
C ARG A 144 -10.03 3.37 18.21
N LYS A 145 -10.12 2.55 19.25
CA LYS A 145 -10.84 2.85 20.51
C LYS A 145 -9.99 3.54 21.58
N HIS A 146 -8.74 3.87 21.27
CA HIS A 146 -7.76 4.34 22.25
C HIS A 146 -7.23 5.71 21.86
N GLU A 147 -7.70 6.76 22.55
CA GLU A 147 -7.31 8.16 22.32
C GLU A 147 -5.79 8.39 22.34
N ARG A 148 -5.04 7.61 23.12
CA ARG A 148 -3.56 7.69 23.18
C ARG A 148 -2.89 7.47 21.82
N PHE A 149 -3.52 6.74 20.91
CA PHE A 149 -2.97 6.41 19.58
C PHE A 149 -3.56 7.28 18.46
N LEU A 150 -4.08 8.47 18.80
CA LEU A 150 -4.47 9.48 17.83
C LEU A 150 -3.26 9.87 16.97
N LEU A 151 -3.42 9.88 15.65
CA LEU A 151 -2.37 10.34 14.73
C LEU A 151 -2.61 11.78 14.28
N PRO A 152 -1.53 12.58 14.08
CA PRO A 152 -1.62 13.88 13.42
C PRO A 152 -1.88 13.71 11.92
N ASP A 153 -1.89 14.80 11.15
CA ASP A 153 -2.02 14.74 9.69
C ASP A 153 -1.11 13.65 9.10
N ARG A 154 -1.65 12.80 8.22
CA ARG A 154 -0.91 11.64 7.67
C ARG A 154 0.38 12.03 6.94
N SER A 155 0.45 13.26 6.43
CA SER A 155 1.64 13.82 5.80
C SER A 155 2.82 13.94 6.78
N GLN A 156 2.55 14.20 8.06
CA GLN A 156 3.52 14.32 9.15
C GLN A 156 3.99 12.96 9.68
N VAL A 157 3.21 11.90 9.47
CA VAL A 157 3.56 10.52 9.87
C VAL A 157 4.49 9.90 8.82
N THR A 158 5.73 10.40 8.74
CA THR A 158 6.76 9.98 7.77
C THR A 158 7.47 8.68 8.20
N MET A 159 8.31 8.11 7.33
CA MET A 159 9.09 6.91 7.67
C MET A 159 10.17 7.15 8.75
N THR A 160 10.39 8.40 9.18
CA THR A 160 11.42 8.77 10.15
C THR A 160 10.89 9.00 11.56
N VAL A 161 9.56 9.00 11.77
CA VAL A 161 8.97 9.28 13.09
C VAL A 161 8.76 8.01 13.89
N GLY A 162 9.00 8.10 15.20
CA GLY A 162 8.65 7.11 16.24
C GLY A 162 8.53 5.67 15.75
N PHE A 163 7.30 5.15 15.77
CA PHE A 163 7.01 3.76 15.45
C PHE A 163 7.29 3.35 14.00
N MET A 164 7.22 4.27 13.03
CA MET A 164 7.53 3.99 11.63
C MET A 164 9.03 3.70 11.45
N ARG A 165 9.87 4.43 12.18
CA ARG A 165 11.32 4.21 12.18
C ARG A 165 11.65 2.87 12.82
N ALA A 166 11.07 2.58 13.99
CA ALA A 166 11.25 1.31 14.68
C ALA A 166 10.86 0.12 13.78
N TYR A 167 9.71 0.22 13.13
CA TYR A 167 9.20 -0.76 12.17
C TYR A 167 10.17 -1.02 11.02
N SER A 168 10.62 0.02 10.29
CA SER A 168 11.52 -0.15 9.14
C SER A 168 12.84 -0.83 9.54
N LEU A 169 13.45 -0.41 10.66
CA LEU A 169 14.70 -1.01 11.13
C LEU A 169 14.52 -2.47 11.60
N LEU A 170 13.38 -2.77 12.24
CA LEU A 170 13.08 -4.13 12.69
C LEU A 170 12.84 -5.07 11.51
N VAL A 171 12.19 -4.61 10.43
CA VAL A 171 12.02 -5.38 9.19
C VAL A 171 13.38 -5.76 8.61
N ILE A 172 14.29 -4.79 8.48
CA ILE A 172 15.65 -5.03 7.95
C ILE A 172 16.38 -6.07 8.79
N LYS A 173 16.48 -5.83 10.10
CA LYS A 173 17.14 -6.75 11.02
C LYS A 173 16.56 -8.16 10.92
N THR A 174 15.25 -8.28 10.93
CA THR A 174 14.54 -9.57 10.90
C THR A 174 14.79 -10.32 9.60
N CYS A 175 14.66 -9.66 8.44
CA CYS A 175 14.86 -10.30 7.14
C CYS A 175 16.30 -10.78 6.98
N HIS A 176 17.27 -9.92 7.30
CA HIS A 176 18.68 -10.22 7.10
C HIS A 176 19.17 -11.35 8.01
N GLN A 177 18.70 -11.41 9.26
CA GLN A 177 18.95 -12.55 10.15
C GLN A 177 18.42 -13.89 9.62
N ARG A 178 17.47 -13.87 8.68
CA ARG A 178 16.89 -15.06 8.05
C ARG A 178 17.35 -15.26 6.61
N GLY A 179 18.31 -14.46 6.13
CA GLY A 179 18.79 -14.54 4.75
C GLY A 179 17.75 -14.12 3.70
N ALA A 180 16.79 -13.28 4.08
CA ALA A 180 15.71 -12.81 3.23
C ALA A 180 15.85 -11.31 2.94
N HIS A 181 15.26 -10.83 1.84
CA HIS A 181 15.32 -9.41 1.50
C HIS A 181 14.39 -8.55 2.38
N ALA A 182 14.82 -7.34 2.70
CA ALA A 182 14.01 -6.27 3.28
C ALA A 182 13.83 -5.15 2.26
N MET A 183 12.64 -5.03 1.69
CA MET A 183 12.32 -4.01 0.68
C MET A 183 11.83 -2.71 1.33
N GLY A 184 12.28 -1.57 0.81
CA GLY A 184 11.82 -0.23 1.18
C GLY A 184 10.47 0.16 0.58
N GLY A 185 10.05 1.40 0.83
CA GLY A 185 8.70 1.88 0.51
C GLY A 185 8.53 2.52 -0.87
N MET A 186 7.31 2.97 -1.14
CA MET A 186 6.90 3.59 -2.40
C MET A 186 7.34 5.06 -2.53
N ALA A 187 7.82 5.44 -3.72
CA ALA A 187 7.82 6.82 -4.21
C ALA A 187 6.77 6.98 -5.32
N ALA A 188 5.69 7.70 -5.02
CA ALA A 188 4.50 7.79 -5.86
C ALA A 188 4.48 9.01 -6.80
N GLN A 189 5.53 9.82 -6.83
CA GLN A 189 5.56 11.08 -7.58
C GLN A 189 5.43 10.85 -9.09
N ILE A 190 4.56 11.64 -9.72
CA ILE A 190 4.39 11.69 -11.17
C ILE A 190 5.10 12.95 -11.67
N PRO A 191 5.99 12.86 -12.67
CA PRO A 191 6.62 14.03 -13.27
C PRO A 191 5.58 15.04 -13.81
N ILE A 192 5.71 16.29 -13.41
CA ILE A 192 4.83 17.40 -13.76
C ILE A 192 5.26 17.95 -15.13
N LYS A 193 4.37 17.85 -16.12
CA LYS A 193 4.68 18.29 -17.48
C LYS A 193 4.85 19.81 -17.53
N GLY A 194 6.03 20.28 -17.96
CA GLY A 194 6.31 21.70 -18.16
C GLY A 194 6.74 22.47 -16.91
N ASP A 195 6.99 21.77 -15.78
CA ASP A 195 7.47 22.38 -14.54
C ASP A 195 8.75 21.69 -14.04
N GLU A 196 9.90 22.13 -14.54
CA GLU A 196 11.20 21.55 -14.20
C GLU A 196 11.58 21.78 -12.73
N ASN A 197 11.20 22.93 -12.15
CA ASN A 197 11.51 23.27 -10.77
C ASN A 197 10.74 22.37 -9.79
N ALA A 198 9.43 22.21 -9.99
CA ALA A 198 8.63 21.32 -9.14
C ALA A 198 9.07 19.85 -9.27
N ASN A 199 9.51 19.43 -10.46
CA ASN A 199 10.09 18.10 -10.67
C ASN A 199 11.40 17.91 -9.90
N GLU A 200 12.31 18.89 -9.94
CA GLU A 200 13.59 18.77 -9.23
C GLU A 200 13.37 18.75 -7.71
N GLU A 201 12.45 19.56 -7.18
CA GLU A 201 12.08 19.50 -5.76
C GLU A 201 11.48 18.14 -5.36
N ALA A 202 10.57 17.59 -6.19
CA ALA A 202 9.99 16.29 -5.96
C ALA A 202 11.04 15.18 -6.02
N PHE A 203 11.93 15.22 -7.01
CA PHE A 203 13.00 14.22 -7.18
C PHE A 203 14.05 14.33 -6.09
N ALA A 204 14.37 15.53 -5.59
CA ALA A 204 15.25 15.71 -4.44
C ALA A 204 14.70 15.01 -3.18
N LYS A 205 13.39 15.12 -2.92
CA LYS A 205 12.73 14.39 -1.83
C LYS A 205 12.80 12.87 -2.03
N VAL A 206 12.53 12.39 -3.25
CA VAL A 206 12.68 10.97 -3.59
C VAL A 206 14.11 10.49 -3.34
N ARG A 207 15.13 11.22 -3.81
CA ARG A 207 16.55 10.88 -3.58
C ARG A 207 16.87 10.77 -2.10
N ALA A 208 16.47 11.76 -1.29
CA ALA A 208 16.70 11.75 0.15
C ALA A 208 16.02 10.57 0.85
N ASP A 209 14.79 10.24 0.47
CA ASP A 209 14.06 9.09 1.01
C ASP A 209 14.72 7.76 0.64
N LYS A 210 15.15 7.59 -0.62
CA LYS A 210 15.83 6.37 -1.08
C LYS A 210 17.23 6.23 -0.51
N GLU A 211 17.93 7.34 -0.30
CA GLU A 211 19.27 7.35 0.30
C GLU A 211 19.20 6.88 1.76
N ARG A 212 18.19 7.33 2.50
CA ARG A 212 17.91 6.82 3.84
C ARG A 212 17.66 5.31 3.80
N GLU A 213 16.74 4.85 2.96
CA GLU A 213 16.40 3.41 2.86
C GLU A 213 17.62 2.54 2.56
N ALA A 214 18.42 2.92 1.56
CA ALA A 214 19.64 2.19 1.20
C ALA A 214 20.64 2.18 2.36
N LYS A 215 20.88 3.33 3.02
CA LYS A 215 21.80 3.41 4.18
C LYS A 215 21.32 2.66 5.41
N ASP A 216 20.01 2.48 5.58
CA ASP A 216 19.46 1.73 6.70
C ASP A 216 19.61 0.23 6.55
N GLY A 217 19.76 -0.26 5.32
CA GLY A 217 19.92 -1.67 5.01
C GLY A 217 18.87 -2.26 4.07
N HIS A 218 17.96 -1.48 3.48
CA HIS A 218 17.01 -2.06 2.52
C HIS A 218 17.70 -2.59 1.26
N ASP A 219 17.22 -3.72 0.71
CA ASP A 219 17.79 -4.38 -0.48
C ASP A 219 17.23 -3.84 -1.81
N GLY A 220 16.24 -2.96 -1.72
CA GLY A 220 15.60 -2.35 -2.86
C GLY A 220 14.47 -1.44 -2.43
N THR A 221 13.79 -0.81 -3.39
CA THR A 221 12.75 0.18 -3.13
C THR A 221 11.68 0.19 -4.22
N TRP A 222 10.57 0.88 -3.99
CA TRP A 222 9.45 0.99 -4.94
C TRP A 222 9.32 2.39 -5.54
N VAL A 223 8.90 2.42 -6.81
CA VAL A 223 8.47 3.62 -7.55
C VAL A 223 7.19 3.32 -8.31
N ALA A 224 6.26 4.29 -8.38
CA ALA A 224 4.98 4.11 -9.08
C ALA A 224 5.03 4.57 -10.56
N HIS A 225 6.07 5.30 -10.95
CA HIS A 225 6.20 5.88 -12.28
C HIS A 225 7.57 5.56 -12.91
N PRO A 226 7.64 5.14 -14.19
CA PRO A 226 8.90 4.81 -14.86
C PRO A 226 9.94 5.93 -14.84
N GLY A 227 9.50 7.19 -14.82
CA GLY A 227 10.38 8.37 -14.74
C GLY A 227 11.20 8.47 -13.44
N LEU A 228 10.83 7.73 -12.39
CA LEU A 228 11.59 7.69 -11.12
C LEU A 228 12.61 6.55 -11.05
N VAL A 229 12.59 5.61 -12.00
CA VAL A 229 13.45 4.41 -11.97
C VAL A 229 14.93 4.80 -11.96
N ALA A 230 15.33 5.72 -12.84
CA ALA A 230 16.73 6.16 -12.92
C ALA A 230 17.21 6.82 -11.61
N VAL A 231 16.35 7.65 -10.99
CA VAL A 231 16.64 8.34 -9.74
C VAL A 231 16.82 7.35 -8.58
N ALA A 232 15.90 6.40 -8.43
CA ALA A 232 15.99 5.37 -7.39
C ALA A 232 17.20 4.45 -7.62
N LYS A 233 17.46 4.06 -8.88
CA LYS A 233 18.58 3.20 -9.23
C LYS A 233 19.92 3.86 -8.93
N GLU A 234 20.10 5.13 -9.28
CA GLU A 234 21.35 5.86 -8.99
C GLU A 234 21.70 5.84 -7.50
N VAL A 235 20.70 6.05 -6.65
CA VAL A 235 20.87 6.03 -5.19
C VAL A 235 21.27 4.63 -4.70
N PHE A 236 20.55 3.59 -5.11
CA PHE A 236 20.86 2.22 -4.70
C PHE A 236 22.20 1.74 -5.27
N ASP A 237 22.55 2.06 -6.52
CA ASP A 237 23.87 1.73 -7.08
C ASP A 237 25.02 2.36 -6.28
N ARG A 238 24.79 3.56 -5.70
CA ARG A 238 25.80 4.26 -4.89
C ARG A 238 25.96 3.66 -3.49
N TYR A 239 24.87 3.35 -2.81
CA TYR A 239 24.89 2.94 -1.40
C TYR A 239 24.79 1.42 -1.18
N MET A 240 24.38 0.67 -2.20
CA MET A 240 24.30 -0.79 -2.24
C MET A 240 25.09 -1.30 -3.46
N PRO A 241 26.43 -1.33 -3.41
CA PRO A 241 27.27 -1.77 -4.54
C PRO A 241 27.20 -3.28 -4.79
N HIS A 242 26.69 -4.04 -3.83
CA HIS A 242 26.42 -5.47 -3.94
C HIS A 242 25.03 -5.72 -4.54
N PRO A 243 24.71 -6.94 -5.01
CA PRO A 243 23.37 -7.25 -5.51
C PRO A 243 22.24 -7.00 -4.49
N ASN A 244 22.56 -7.09 -3.19
CA ASN A 244 21.70 -6.83 -2.05
C ASN A 244 22.57 -6.55 -0.80
N GLN A 245 21.95 -6.27 0.35
CA GLN A 245 22.59 -5.96 1.64
C GLN A 245 22.35 -7.03 2.72
N VAL A 246 21.68 -8.13 2.39
CA VAL A 246 21.30 -9.23 3.31
C VAL A 246 22.44 -9.69 4.21
N ASN A 247 23.64 -9.90 3.66
CA ASN A 247 24.81 -10.37 4.42
C ASN A 247 25.73 -9.22 4.89
N GLU A 248 25.53 -8.01 4.38
CA GLU A 248 26.41 -6.87 4.63
C GLU A 248 25.92 -6.03 5.81
N MET A 249 24.60 -6.01 6.07
CA MET A 249 24.00 -5.13 7.06
C MET A 249 22.98 -5.83 7.96
N LEU A 250 23.44 -6.70 8.86
CA LEU A 250 22.58 -7.48 9.77
C LEU A 250 21.83 -6.65 10.84
N ARG A 251 22.20 -5.37 11.01
CA ARG A 251 21.60 -4.43 11.97
C ARG A 251 21.57 -4.94 13.42
N GLU A 252 22.68 -5.53 13.88
CA GLU A 252 22.83 -6.00 15.27
C GLU A 252 22.69 -4.86 16.30
N ASP A 253 22.95 -3.61 15.89
CA ASP A 253 22.75 -2.38 16.67
C ASP A 253 21.28 -2.11 17.03
N VAL A 254 20.33 -2.64 16.27
CA VAL A 254 18.91 -2.34 16.40
C VAL A 254 18.27 -3.19 17.49
N ASN A 255 17.80 -2.56 18.57
CA ASN A 255 17.03 -3.23 19.62
C ASN A 255 15.68 -2.53 19.78
N ILE A 256 14.63 -3.12 19.21
CA ILE A 256 13.28 -2.55 19.15
C ILE A 256 12.38 -3.37 20.07
N SER A 257 11.68 -2.69 20.98
CA SER A 257 10.67 -3.27 21.86
C SER A 257 9.27 -3.22 21.22
N ALA A 258 8.33 -3.95 21.81
CA ALA A 258 6.92 -3.86 21.43
C ALA A 258 6.34 -2.43 21.61
N GLU A 259 6.81 -1.70 22.62
CA GLU A 259 6.36 -0.31 22.86
C GLU A 259 6.84 0.60 21.74
N ASP A 260 8.08 0.45 21.26
CA ASP A 260 8.64 1.25 20.16
C ASP A 260 7.80 1.14 18.88
N LEU A 261 7.22 -0.04 18.60
CA LEU A 261 6.34 -0.28 17.44
C LEU A 261 4.95 0.36 17.56
N THR A 262 4.59 0.88 18.73
CA THR A 262 3.27 1.47 18.99
C THR A 262 3.34 2.88 19.54
N GLN A 263 4.53 3.49 19.58
CA GLN A 263 4.71 4.82 20.14
C GLN A 263 3.83 5.86 19.44
N PRO A 264 3.05 6.65 20.20
CA PRO A 264 2.30 7.77 19.66
C PRO A 264 3.21 8.77 18.94
N VAL A 265 2.68 9.40 17.89
CA VAL A 265 3.40 10.39 17.09
C VAL A 265 2.88 11.77 17.44
N ASN A 266 3.78 12.67 17.82
CA ASN A 266 3.46 14.08 17.99
C ASN A 266 3.31 14.76 16.62
N GLY A 267 2.36 15.68 16.52
CA GLY A 267 2.15 16.51 15.33
C GLY A 267 0.88 17.33 15.48
N THR A 268 0.47 17.97 14.40
CA THR A 268 -0.76 18.76 14.36
C THR A 268 -1.83 18.08 13.51
N ILE A 269 -3.09 18.34 13.85
CA ILE A 269 -4.24 18.04 13.02
C ILE A 269 -4.69 19.38 12.45
N THR A 270 -4.71 19.54 11.14
CA THR A 270 -5.01 20.83 10.50
C THR A 270 -6.32 20.75 9.72
N GLU A 271 -7.04 21.88 9.58
CA GLU A 271 -8.22 21.90 8.70
C GLU A 271 -7.82 21.52 7.26
N HIS A 272 -6.66 22.00 6.81
CA HIS A 272 -6.11 21.64 5.50
C HIS A 272 -5.92 20.12 5.36
N GLY A 273 -5.35 19.44 6.36
CA GLY A 273 -5.18 17.99 6.37
C GLY A 273 -6.50 17.23 6.32
N LEU A 274 -7.52 17.71 7.04
CA LEU A 274 -8.88 17.16 7.02
C LEU A 274 -9.52 17.31 5.63
N ARG A 275 -9.54 18.52 5.08
CA ARG A 275 -10.03 18.79 3.73
C ARG A 275 -9.30 17.97 2.68
N TRP A 276 -7.98 17.89 2.77
CA TRP A 276 -7.16 17.09 1.86
C TRP A 276 -7.53 15.60 1.87
N ASN A 277 -7.82 15.04 3.05
CA ASN A 277 -8.28 13.66 3.17
C ASN A 277 -9.64 13.44 2.51
N LEU A 278 -10.60 14.36 2.71
CA LEU A 278 -11.89 14.31 2.02
C LEU A 278 -11.70 14.39 0.51
N LYS A 279 -10.92 15.37 0.05
CA LYS A 279 -10.69 15.65 -1.36
C LYS A 279 -10.07 14.47 -2.10
N VAL A 280 -8.95 13.95 -1.60
CA VAL A 280 -8.25 12.81 -2.23
C VAL A 280 -9.06 11.52 -2.09
N GLY A 281 -9.66 11.28 -0.93
CA GLY A 281 -10.44 10.06 -0.69
C GLY A 281 -11.67 9.93 -1.59
N ILE A 282 -12.43 11.01 -1.76
CA ILE A 282 -13.62 11.04 -2.62
C ILE A 282 -13.23 10.87 -4.09
N GLN A 283 -12.23 11.60 -4.57
CA GLN A 283 -11.80 11.50 -5.97
C GLN A 283 -11.20 10.13 -6.30
N TYR A 284 -10.43 9.53 -5.38
CA TYR A 284 -9.95 8.16 -5.56
C TYR A 284 -11.11 7.17 -5.65
N LEU A 285 -12.07 7.25 -4.71
CA LEU A 285 -13.21 6.33 -4.70
C LEU A 285 -14.09 6.48 -5.94
N GLU A 286 -14.26 7.71 -6.45
CA GLU A 286 -14.98 7.95 -7.71
C GLU A 286 -14.31 7.23 -8.89
N ALA A 287 -12.99 7.40 -9.05
CA ALA A 287 -12.24 6.75 -10.10
C ALA A 287 -12.26 5.21 -9.95
N TRP A 288 -12.15 4.71 -8.73
CA TRP A 288 -12.22 3.29 -8.42
C TRP A 288 -13.57 2.69 -8.82
N LEU A 289 -14.67 3.36 -8.46
CA LEU A 289 -16.01 2.97 -8.89
C LEU A 289 -16.15 3.04 -10.42
N GLY A 290 -15.41 3.92 -11.09
CA GLY A 290 -15.28 3.99 -12.55
C GLY A 290 -14.44 2.88 -13.19
N GLY A 291 -13.90 1.95 -12.39
CA GLY A 291 -13.06 0.85 -12.86
C GLY A 291 -11.56 1.18 -12.92
N ASN A 292 -11.12 2.31 -12.36
CA ASN A 292 -9.70 2.67 -12.28
C ASN A 292 -9.21 2.75 -10.83
N GLY A 293 -8.44 1.76 -10.39
CA GLY A 293 -7.83 1.73 -9.04
C GLY A 293 -6.43 2.34 -8.92
N CYS A 294 -5.85 2.86 -10.01
CA CYS A 294 -4.53 3.49 -10.05
C CYS A 294 -4.67 4.91 -10.60
N VAL A 295 -4.74 5.89 -9.70
CA VAL A 295 -5.35 7.19 -9.99
C VAL A 295 -4.33 8.32 -9.84
N PRO A 296 -4.02 9.07 -10.90
CA PRO A 296 -3.19 10.26 -10.78
C PRO A 296 -3.99 11.39 -10.10
N LEU A 297 -3.62 11.76 -8.88
CA LEU A 297 -4.21 12.88 -8.14
C LEU A 297 -3.09 13.78 -7.63
N TYR A 298 -3.14 15.07 -7.97
CA TYR A 298 -2.18 16.08 -7.50
C TYR A 298 -0.71 15.68 -7.65
N SER A 299 -0.38 15.15 -8.83
CA SER A 299 0.98 14.68 -9.19
C SER A 299 1.49 13.49 -8.36
N LEU A 300 0.58 12.74 -7.74
CA LEU A 300 0.85 11.46 -7.08
C LEU A 300 0.04 10.36 -7.75
N MET A 301 0.63 9.18 -7.88
CA MET A 301 -0.06 7.97 -8.31
C MET A 301 -0.66 7.28 -7.10
N GLU A 302 -1.96 7.46 -6.87
CA GLU A 302 -2.65 6.98 -5.69
C GLU A 302 -3.29 5.61 -5.93
N ASP A 303 -3.27 4.78 -4.87
CA ASP A 303 -3.99 3.51 -4.80
C ASP A 303 -4.96 3.50 -3.60
N ALA A 304 -5.59 2.35 -3.36
CA ALA A 304 -6.64 2.23 -2.35
C ALA A 304 -6.14 2.58 -0.94
N ALA A 305 -4.86 2.32 -0.64
CA ALA A 305 -4.29 2.60 0.67
C ALA A 305 -4.34 4.10 1.00
N THR A 306 -4.23 4.97 -0.01
CA THR A 306 -4.36 6.42 0.17
C THR A 306 -5.78 6.82 0.60
N ALA A 307 -6.81 6.25 -0.03
CA ALA A 307 -8.19 6.50 0.37
C ALA A 307 -8.52 5.86 1.73
N GLU A 308 -7.95 4.68 2.04
CA GLU A 308 -8.09 4.01 3.34
C GLU A 308 -7.55 4.86 4.48
N ILE A 309 -6.31 5.35 4.38
CA ILE A 309 -5.75 6.22 5.43
C ILE A 309 -6.50 7.55 5.51
N SER A 310 -6.95 8.09 4.38
CA SER A 310 -7.71 9.35 4.36
C SER A 310 -9.02 9.22 5.14
N ARG A 311 -9.84 8.20 4.87
CA ARG A 311 -11.08 7.97 5.63
C ARG A 311 -10.82 7.60 7.09
N ALA A 312 -9.80 6.77 7.35
CA ALA A 312 -9.53 6.27 8.68
C ALA A 312 -9.06 7.39 9.61
N GLN A 313 -8.27 8.33 9.08
CA GLN A 313 -7.82 9.49 9.81
C GLN A 313 -8.98 10.44 10.14
N VAL A 314 -9.86 10.75 9.17
CA VAL A 314 -11.05 11.58 9.42
C VAL A 314 -12.02 10.89 10.39
N TRP A 315 -12.22 9.57 10.26
CA TRP A 315 -12.95 8.76 11.23
C TRP A 315 -12.33 8.91 12.63
N GLN A 316 -11.02 8.72 12.76
CA GLN A 316 -10.35 8.77 14.07
C GLN A 316 -10.55 10.14 14.72
N TRP A 317 -10.40 11.21 13.96
CA TRP A 317 -10.54 12.56 14.47
C TRP A 317 -11.97 12.92 14.85
N LEU A 318 -12.96 12.50 14.05
CA LEU A 318 -14.37 12.74 14.34
C LEU A 318 -14.83 11.98 15.58
N HIS A 319 -14.47 10.70 15.69
CA HIS A 319 -14.93 9.83 16.79
C HIS A 319 -14.25 10.14 18.13
N HIS A 320 -13.03 10.69 18.11
CA HIS A 320 -12.31 11.14 19.32
C HIS A 320 -12.46 12.64 19.60
N ARG A 321 -13.27 13.37 18.82
CA ARG A 321 -13.42 14.84 18.91
C ARG A 321 -12.06 15.55 18.97
N ALA A 322 -11.16 15.13 18.08
CA ALA A 322 -9.81 15.68 18.04
C ALA A 322 -9.82 17.18 17.78
N LYS A 323 -8.76 17.86 18.22
CA LYS A 323 -8.63 19.32 18.06
C LYS A 323 -7.78 19.64 16.84
N LEU A 324 -8.30 20.55 16.02
CA LEU A 324 -7.52 21.25 15.02
C LEU A 324 -6.44 22.11 15.68
N ASP A 325 -5.42 22.47 14.91
CA ASP A 325 -4.30 23.31 15.34
C ASP A 325 -4.72 24.75 15.70
N ASP A 326 -5.88 25.19 15.23
CA ASP A 326 -6.53 26.44 15.66
C ASP A 326 -7.43 26.30 16.91
N GLY A 327 -7.52 25.09 17.48
CA GLY A 327 -8.24 24.81 18.71
C GLY A 327 -9.70 24.39 18.55
N ARG A 328 -10.27 24.43 17.34
CA ARG A 328 -11.63 23.89 17.09
C ARG A 328 -11.65 22.38 17.28
N GLU A 329 -12.72 21.87 17.90
CA GLU A 329 -12.98 20.43 17.96
C GLU A 329 -13.63 19.96 16.67
N ILE A 330 -13.23 18.78 16.18
CA ILE A 330 -13.85 18.14 15.02
C ILE A 330 -15.16 17.50 15.46
N THR A 331 -16.23 18.29 15.41
CA THR A 331 -17.61 17.85 15.69
C THR A 331 -18.31 17.38 14.42
N ALA A 332 -19.49 16.78 14.58
CA ALA A 332 -20.33 16.37 13.43
C ALA A 332 -20.77 17.58 12.58
N GLU A 333 -20.98 18.74 13.22
CA GLU A 333 -21.36 19.99 12.55
C GLU A 333 -20.20 20.53 11.71
N LEU A 334 -18.98 20.63 12.28
CA LEU A 334 -17.80 21.05 11.54
C LEU A 334 -17.51 20.09 10.39
N TYR A 335 -17.56 18.78 10.65
CA TYR A 335 -17.34 17.78 9.62
C TYR A 335 -18.33 17.89 8.45
N ASN A 336 -19.63 18.07 8.73
CA ASN A 336 -20.65 18.26 7.69
C ASN A 336 -20.36 19.48 6.81
N GLN A 337 -20.03 20.61 7.46
CA GLN A 337 -19.68 21.83 6.74
C GLN A 337 -18.48 21.58 5.81
N LEU A 338 -17.41 20.98 6.32
CA LEU A 338 -16.21 20.71 5.53
C LEU A 338 -16.47 19.71 4.40
N LEU A 339 -17.31 18.70 4.61
CA LEU A 339 -17.69 17.73 3.58
C LEU A 339 -18.43 18.40 2.43
N GLU A 340 -19.44 19.24 2.72
CA GLU A 340 -20.20 19.97 1.70
C GLU A 340 -19.29 20.90 0.89
N GLU A 341 -18.48 21.71 1.58
CA GLU A 341 -17.54 22.63 0.94
C GLU A 341 -16.50 21.90 0.07
N GLU A 342 -15.97 20.74 0.51
CA GLU A 342 -15.01 19.99 -0.31
C GLU A 342 -15.68 19.30 -1.51
N VAL A 343 -16.93 18.86 -1.41
CA VAL A 343 -17.67 18.33 -2.55
C VAL A 343 -17.90 19.42 -3.60
N ASP A 344 -18.24 20.63 -3.17
CA ASP A 344 -18.37 21.79 -4.06
C ASP A 344 -17.02 22.16 -4.68
N ALA A 345 -15.94 22.17 -3.91
CA ALA A 345 -14.60 22.43 -4.43
C ALA A 345 -14.14 21.39 -5.47
N ILE A 346 -14.47 20.10 -5.25
CA ILE A 346 -14.23 19.05 -6.25
C ILE A 346 -15.03 19.33 -7.52
N ARG A 347 -16.30 19.71 -7.40
CA ARG A 347 -17.16 20.05 -8.54
C ARG A 347 -16.59 21.22 -9.34
N GLU A 348 -16.11 22.27 -8.68
CA GLU A 348 -15.45 23.40 -9.33
C GLU A 348 -14.16 22.98 -10.06
N GLU A 349 -13.36 22.10 -9.45
CA GLU A 349 -12.10 21.64 -10.03
C GLU A 349 -12.29 20.77 -11.28
N VAL A 350 -13.21 19.79 -11.23
CA VAL A 350 -13.42 18.86 -12.34
C VAL A 350 -14.39 19.39 -13.40
N GLY A 351 -15.21 20.39 -13.03
CA GLY A 351 -16.25 20.97 -13.85
C GLY A 351 -17.58 20.20 -13.81
N ASP A 352 -18.69 20.93 -13.91
CA ASP A 352 -20.06 20.41 -13.81
C ASP A 352 -20.30 19.15 -14.65
N GLN A 353 -19.89 19.18 -15.92
CA GLN A 353 -20.13 18.05 -16.83
C GLN A 353 -19.43 16.76 -16.36
N ARG A 354 -18.18 16.86 -15.86
CA ARG A 354 -17.43 15.70 -15.37
C ARG A 354 -17.97 15.22 -14.02
N PHE A 355 -18.39 16.16 -13.18
CA PHE A 355 -18.99 15.87 -11.89
C PHE A 355 -20.31 15.10 -12.04
N ASP A 356 -21.23 15.63 -12.86
CA ASP A 356 -22.57 15.09 -13.04
C ASP A 356 -22.57 13.76 -13.84
N SER A 357 -21.62 13.58 -14.76
CA SER A 357 -21.47 12.30 -15.49
C SER A 357 -20.63 11.26 -14.73
N GLY A 358 -19.94 11.68 -13.68
CA GLY A 358 -19.10 10.83 -12.84
C GLY A 358 -19.87 10.09 -11.75
N LYS A 359 -19.12 9.34 -10.93
CA LYS A 359 -19.67 8.67 -9.75
C LYS A 359 -19.44 9.47 -8.46
N PHE A 360 -19.22 10.78 -8.55
CA PHE A 360 -18.84 11.62 -7.41
C PHE A 360 -19.87 11.63 -6.28
N GLN A 361 -21.16 11.68 -6.61
CA GLN A 361 -22.23 11.64 -5.60
C GLN A 361 -22.23 10.32 -4.82
N ILE A 362 -22.04 9.20 -5.52
CA ILE A 362 -21.95 7.87 -4.89
C ILE A 362 -20.68 7.78 -4.04
N ALA A 363 -19.55 8.26 -4.58
CA ALA A 363 -18.28 8.26 -3.87
C ALA A 363 -18.34 9.08 -2.58
N ALA A 364 -18.85 10.32 -2.64
CA ALA A 364 -19.00 11.18 -1.47
C ALA A 364 -19.90 10.55 -0.40
N ARG A 365 -21.05 9.98 -0.80
CA ARG A 365 -21.95 9.27 0.12
C ARG A 365 -21.29 8.07 0.78
N LEU A 366 -20.65 7.19 0.00
CA LEU A 366 -19.96 6.01 0.55
C LEU A 366 -18.83 6.40 1.50
N PHE A 367 -18.08 7.45 1.14
CA PHE A 367 -16.99 7.95 1.98
C PHE A 367 -17.50 8.48 3.32
N ASP A 368 -18.59 9.25 3.31
CA ASP A 368 -19.28 9.74 4.51
C ASP A 368 -19.83 8.59 5.38
N GLU A 369 -20.55 7.63 4.77
CA GLU A 369 -21.08 6.46 5.47
C GLU A 369 -19.99 5.70 6.23
N MET A 370 -18.82 5.50 5.60
CA MET A 370 -17.68 4.82 6.23
C MET A 370 -17.04 5.63 7.37
N ILE A 371 -16.99 6.97 7.26
CA ILE A 371 -16.44 7.85 8.30
C ILE A 371 -17.38 7.92 9.51
N ARG A 372 -18.69 7.89 9.29
CA ARG A 372 -19.70 7.97 10.36
C ARG A 372 -19.93 6.65 11.09
N ASN A 373 -19.60 5.52 10.46
CA ASN A 373 -19.82 4.20 11.04
C ASN A 373 -19.08 4.00 12.37
N GLU A 374 -19.79 3.91 13.50
CA GLU A 374 -19.24 3.65 14.84
C GLU A 374 -18.40 2.36 14.93
N GLY A 375 -18.73 1.36 14.11
CA GLY A 375 -18.02 0.07 14.08
C GLY A 375 -16.63 0.11 13.44
N PHE A 376 -16.33 1.18 12.67
CA PHE A 376 -15.24 1.27 11.70
C PHE A 376 -15.37 0.24 10.58
N THR A 377 -15.61 0.69 9.35
CA THR A 377 -15.60 -0.19 8.17
C THR A 377 -14.19 -0.75 7.96
N GLU A 378 -14.02 -2.08 7.90
CA GLU A 378 -12.69 -2.72 7.87
C GLU A 378 -11.88 -2.33 6.63
N PHE A 379 -12.49 -2.32 5.44
CA PHE A 379 -11.86 -1.89 4.19
C PHE A 379 -12.90 -1.19 3.32
N LEU A 380 -12.52 -0.09 2.66
CA LEU A 380 -13.39 0.68 1.78
C LEU A 380 -13.84 -0.11 0.55
N THR A 381 -13.00 -1.06 0.13
CA THR A 381 -13.23 -1.90 -1.04
C THR A 381 -14.44 -2.81 -0.86
N LEU A 382 -14.79 -3.20 0.37
CA LEU A 382 -15.93 -4.07 0.64
C LEU A 382 -17.26 -3.41 0.25
N PRO A 383 -17.68 -2.27 0.84
CA PRO A 383 -18.91 -1.61 0.41
C PRO A 383 -18.83 -1.06 -1.02
N ALA A 384 -17.63 -0.67 -1.50
CA ALA A 384 -17.49 -0.18 -2.86
C ALA A 384 -17.66 -1.29 -3.91
N TYR A 385 -17.21 -2.51 -3.61
CA TYR A 385 -17.32 -3.66 -4.53
C TYR A 385 -18.77 -4.02 -4.86
N GLU A 386 -19.70 -3.77 -3.93
CA GLU A 386 -21.15 -3.92 -4.16
C GLU A 386 -21.69 -3.09 -5.34
N TYR A 387 -20.99 -2.04 -5.75
CA TYR A 387 -21.38 -1.17 -6.86
C TYR A 387 -20.77 -1.56 -8.21
N ILE A 388 -19.86 -2.55 -8.22
CA ILE A 388 -19.14 -2.97 -9.42
C ILE A 388 -19.11 -4.49 -9.64
N LYS A 389 -19.67 -5.27 -8.72
CA LYS A 389 -19.85 -6.72 -8.86
C LYS A 389 -21.05 -7.10 -9.72
#